data_AF-A0A8I0CUN0-F1
#
_entry.id   AF-A0A8I0CUN0-F1
#
_cell.length_a   1.000
_cell.length_b   1.000
_cell.length_c   1.000
_cell.angle_alpha   90.00
_cell.angle_beta   90.00
_cell.angle_gamma   90.00
#
_symmetry.space_group_name_H-M   'P 1'
#
loop_
_entity.id
_entity.type
_entity.pdbx_description
1 polymer ?
#
loop_
_entity_poly.entity_id
_entity_poly.type
_entity_poly.pdbx_seq_one_letter_code
_entity_poly.pdbx_strand_id
1 'polypeptide(L)'
;MRPVDTLYLLGLAAIWGASFLFMRIIAPEIGTVPTAFFRVSIAAAGLLAILAMMRVSWDFQGKFKTVLLLGVINSGIPATMYSVAAQVLPAGYSAIFNATTPLMGVLIGGLFFSERLTPSKVAGVCLGLLGVGVLTRAGPVAFDLELLMGALACLLATTCYGFAGFLARRWLDQRGGLDSRLSALGSMLGATLFLLPFFAYSAISQPPASWGGWQVWLSLLGLGLVCTAFAYILYFRLLTSIGPVRSMTVTFMIPPFGVLWGALLLDEPLSMAHLYGGVLIAGALWLVLRPKKL
;
A
#
# COMPACT_ATOMS: atom_id res chain seq x y z
N MET A 1 3.59 9.78 23.64
CA MET A 1 3.64 8.39 23.15
C MET A 1 4.74 7.70 23.93
N ARG A 2 4.58 6.42 24.29
CA ARG A 2 5.67 5.71 24.99
C ARG A 2 6.79 5.45 23.97
N PRO A 3 8.06 5.37 24.38
CA PRO A 3 9.18 5.09 23.47
C PRO A 3 8.96 3.81 22.64
N VAL A 4 8.34 2.80 23.24
CA VAL A 4 7.98 1.53 22.59
C VAL A 4 6.99 1.72 21.44
N ASP A 5 6.01 2.61 21.59
CA ASP A 5 5.02 2.88 20.53
C ASP A 5 5.69 3.59 19.35
N THR A 6 6.65 4.49 19.61
CA THR A 6 7.47 5.14 18.57
C THR A 6 8.35 4.12 17.84
N LEU A 7 8.96 3.17 18.55
CA LEU A 7 9.75 2.10 17.95
C LEU A 7 8.89 1.21 17.04
N TYR A 8 7.68 0.85 17.48
CA TYR A 8 6.75 0.10 16.63
C TYR A 8 6.32 0.88 15.39
N LEU A 9 6.15 2.20 15.51
CA LEU A 9 5.76 3.05 14.39
C LEU A 9 6.90 3.17 13.36
N LEU A 10 8.14 3.42 13.82
CA LEU A 10 9.33 3.43 12.96
C LEU A 10 9.57 2.07 12.31
N GLY A 11 9.50 0.99 13.09
CA GLY A 11 9.67 -0.38 12.59
C GLY A 11 8.61 -0.75 11.57
N LEU A 12 7.35 -0.39 11.81
CA LEU A 12 6.27 -0.63 10.85
C LEU A 12 6.47 0.18 9.55
N ALA A 13 6.89 1.44 9.64
CA ALA A 13 7.20 2.25 8.48
C ALA A 13 8.36 1.66 7.67
N ALA A 14 9.40 1.17 8.35
CA ALA A 14 10.53 0.49 7.73
C ALA A 14 10.11 -0.80 7.01
N ILE A 15 9.28 -1.62 7.65
CA ILE A 15 8.77 -2.88 7.10
C ILE A 15 7.85 -2.62 5.90
N TRP A 16 6.93 -1.66 5.98
CA TRP A 16 6.07 -1.31 4.85
C TRP A 16 6.84 -0.63 3.71
N GLY A 17 7.87 0.16 4.01
CA GLY A 17 8.79 0.69 3.01
C GLY A 17 9.54 -0.40 2.26
N ALA A 18 9.97 -1.46 2.96
CA ALA A 18 10.65 -2.61 2.36
C ALA A 18 9.73 -3.43 1.43
N SER A 19 8.42 -3.25 1.47
CA SER A 19 7.52 -3.92 0.52
C SER A 19 7.80 -3.52 -0.93
N PHE A 20 8.17 -2.26 -1.18
CA PHE A 20 8.51 -1.76 -2.51
C PHE A 20 9.84 -2.30 -3.02
N LEU A 21 10.82 -2.44 -2.12
CA LEU A 21 12.08 -3.13 -2.37
C LEU A 21 11.82 -4.56 -2.87
N PHE A 22 11.07 -5.36 -2.11
CA PHE A 22 10.81 -6.74 -2.51
C PHE A 22 10.02 -6.83 -3.82
N MET A 23 9.02 -5.98 -4.03
CA MET A 23 8.29 -5.95 -5.30
C MET A 23 9.21 -5.65 -6.49
N ARG A 24 10.18 -4.73 -6.33
CA ARG A 24 11.15 -4.38 -7.36
C ARG A 24 12.10 -5.53 -7.72
N ILE A 25 12.40 -6.41 -6.76
CA ILE A 25 13.18 -7.64 -6.97
C ILE A 25 12.34 -8.71 -7.69
N ILE A 26 11.06 -8.85 -7.34
CA ILE A 26 10.22 -9.99 -7.77
C ILE A 26 9.54 -9.74 -9.12
N ALA A 27 8.93 -8.56 -9.29
CA ALA A 27 8.07 -8.26 -10.45
C ALA A 27 8.76 -8.38 -11.82
N PRO A 28 10.04 -8.01 -11.98
CA PRO A 28 10.76 -8.22 -13.24
C PRO A 28 11.04 -9.70 -13.55
N GLU A 29 11.20 -10.54 -12.53
CA GLU A 29 11.60 -11.95 -12.68
C GLU A 29 10.42 -12.86 -13.02
N ILE A 30 9.31 -12.72 -12.30
CA ILE A 30 8.14 -13.61 -12.45
C ILE A 30 6.90 -12.90 -13.00
N GLY A 31 7.00 -11.61 -13.29
CA GLY A 31 5.92 -10.81 -13.85
C GLY A 31 4.92 -10.26 -12.82
N THR A 32 4.04 -9.36 -13.30
CA THR A 32 3.11 -8.59 -12.47
C THR A 32 2.09 -9.45 -11.71
N VAL A 33 1.35 -10.28 -12.44
CA VAL A 33 0.21 -11.02 -11.88
C VAL A 33 0.68 -12.10 -10.90
N PRO A 34 1.72 -12.91 -11.19
CA PRO A 34 2.28 -13.83 -10.22
C PRO A 34 2.78 -13.14 -8.95
N THR A 35 3.49 -12.02 -9.09
CA THR A 35 3.98 -11.24 -7.93
C THR A 35 2.82 -10.79 -7.03
N ALA A 36 1.77 -10.23 -7.62
CA ALA A 36 0.60 -9.77 -6.88
C ALA A 36 -0.13 -10.94 -6.19
N PHE A 37 -0.35 -12.05 -6.90
CA PHE A 37 -1.02 -13.23 -6.39
C PHE A 37 -0.25 -13.89 -5.24
N PHE A 38 1.06 -14.13 -5.39
CA PHE A 38 1.87 -14.72 -4.33
C PHE A 38 1.98 -13.82 -3.12
N ARG A 39 2.11 -12.49 -3.30
CA ARG A 39 2.08 -11.53 -2.18
C ARG A 39 0.83 -11.72 -1.32
N VAL A 40 -0.36 -11.67 -1.93
CA VAL A 40 -1.62 -11.70 -1.15
C VAL A 40 -1.95 -13.09 -0.62
N SER A 41 -1.57 -14.16 -1.34
CA SER A 41 -1.83 -15.53 -0.90
C SER A 41 -0.92 -15.95 0.25
N ILE A 42 0.37 -15.61 0.19
CA ILE A 42 1.31 -15.83 1.30
C ILE A 42 0.89 -14.98 2.51
N ALA A 43 0.48 -13.74 2.30
CA ALA A 43 -0.05 -12.89 3.38
C ALA A 43 -1.33 -13.46 4.00
N ALA A 44 -2.25 -13.99 3.18
CA ALA A 44 -3.46 -14.64 3.65
C ALA A 44 -3.13 -15.87 4.50
N ALA A 45 -2.23 -16.75 4.04
CA ALA A 45 -1.78 -17.92 4.78
C ALA A 45 -1.09 -17.54 6.10
N GLY A 46 -0.22 -16.52 6.08
CA GLY A 46 0.45 -16.00 7.26
C GLY A 46 -0.54 -15.46 8.30
N LEU A 47 -1.47 -14.60 7.87
CA LEU A 47 -2.51 -14.08 8.76
C LEU A 47 -3.42 -15.18 9.30
N LEU A 48 -3.78 -16.17 8.46
CA LEU A 48 -4.58 -17.31 8.87
C LEU A 48 -3.89 -18.07 10.01
N ALA A 49 -2.61 -18.39 9.84
CA ALA A 49 -1.80 -19.06 10.86
C ALA A 49 -1.69 -18.23 12.14
N ILE A 50 -1.41 -16.92 12.02
CA ILE A 50 -1.31 -16.00 13.16
C ILE A 50 -2.63 -15.95 13.94
N LEU A 51 -3.77 -15.75 13.26
CA LEU A 51 -5.07 -15.62 13.93
C LEU A 51 -5.54 -16.95 14.53
N ALA A 52 -5.20 -18.08 13.91
CA ALA A 52 -5.42 -19.40 14.49
C ALA A 52 -4.59 -19.59 15.77
N MET A 53 -3.30 -19.22 15.76
CA MET A 53 -2.43 -19.29 16.95
C MET A 53 -2.90 -18.35 18.07
N MET A 54 -3.39 -17.16 17.72
CA MET A 54 -3.96 -16.20 18.65
C MET A 54 -5.36 -16.60 19.17
N ARG A 55 -5.96 -17.68 18.64
CA ARG A 55 -7.30 -18.17 18.97
C ARG A 55 -8.37 -17.07 18.86
N VAL A 56 -8.25 -16.21 17.84
CA VAL A 56 -9.24 -15.16 17.56
C VAL A 56 -10.55 -15.82 17.14
N SER A 57 -11.69 -15.30 17.57
CA SER A 57 -13.01 -15.78 17.14
C SER A 57 -13.23 -15.46 15.65
N TRP A 58 -13.77 -16.42 14.89
CA TRP A 58 -13.95 -16.28 13.43
C TRP A 58 -15.34 -15.74 13.08
N ASP A 59 -15.89 -14.91 13.95
CA ASP A 59 -17.21 -14.31 13.74
C ASP A 59 -17.09 -13.05 12.89
N PHE A 60 -17.35 -13.20 11.60
CA PHE A 60 -17.42 -12.09 10.65
C PHE A 60 -18.73 -11.30 10.74
N GLN A 61 -19.67 -11.66 11.62
CA GLN A 61 -20.95 -10.96 11.83
C GLN A 61 -21.75 -10.77 10.53
N GLY A 62 -21.74 -11.78 9.65
CA GLY A 62 -22.38 -11.72 8.33
C GLY A 62 -21.68 -10.83 7.29
N LYS A 63 -20.56 -10.18 7.62
CA LYS A 63 -19.82 -9.25 6.74
C LYS A 63 -18.74 -9.92 5.90
N PHE A 64 -18.61 -11.25 5.96
CA PHE A 64 -17.54 -11.99 5.29
C PHE A 64 -17.44 -11.63 3.79
N LYS A 65 -18.55 -11.72 3.04
CA LYS A 65 -18.59 -11.35 1.61
C LYS A 65 -18.15 -9.90 1.37
N THR A 66 -18.58 -8.99 2.24
CA THR A 66 -18.24 -7.57 2.13
C THR A 66 -16.76 -7.31 2.35
N VAL A 67 -16.14 -8.02 3.29
CA VAL A 67 -14.70 -7.94 3.53
C VAL A 67 -13.91 -8.54 2.37
N LEU A 68 -14.39 -9.64 1.75
CA LEU A 68 -13.76 -10.19 0.55
C LEU A 68 -13.76 -9.16 -0.59
N LEU A 69 -14.90 -8.51 -0.85
CA LEU A 69 -15.02 -7.46 -1.87
C LEU A 69 -14.13 -6.25 -1.55
N LEU A 70 -14.09 -5.85 -0.28
CA LEU A 70 -13.20 -4.79 0.18
C LEU A 70 -11.72 -5.17 -0.06
N GLY A 71 -11.36 -6.43 0.10
CA GLY A 71 -10.05 -6.99 -0.20
C GLY A 71 -9.64 -6.85 -1.67
N VAL A 72 -10.58 -7.03 -2.59
CA VAL A 72 -10.32 -6.80 -4.02
C VAL A 72 -9.87 -5.36 -4.28
N ILE A 73 -10.60 -4.41 -3.68
CA ILE A 73 -10.35 -2.97 -3.85
C ILE A 73 -9.09 -2.52 -3.08
N ASN A 74 -8.92 -2.97 -1.85
CA ASN A 74 -7.84 -2.49 -0.97
C ASN A 74 -6.55 -3.32 -1.07
N SER A 75 -6.54 -4.44 -1.77
CA SER A 75 -5.37 -5.33 -1.76
C SER A 75 -5.16 -6.03 -3.09
N GLY A 76 -6.19 -6.57 -3.73
CA GLY A 76 -6.07 -7.24 -5.02
C GLY A 76 -5.61 -6.30 -6.14
N ILE A 77 -6.43 -5.30 -6.46
CA ILE A 77 -6.10 -4.30 -7.50
C ILE A 77 -4.81 -3.54 -7.16
N PRO A 78 -4.63 -3.00 -5.93
CA PRO A 78 -3.40 -2.28 -5.58
C PRO A 78 -2.15 -3.13 -5.65
N ALA A 79 -2.18 -4.41 -5.23
CA ALA A 79 -1.03 -5.30 -5.33
C ALA A 79 -0.64 -5.50 -6.80
N THR A 80 -1.61 -5.70 -7.70
CA THR A 80 -1.34 -5.78 -9.13
C THR A 80 -0.76 -4.48 -9.68
N MET A 81 -1.34 -3.33 -9.34
CA MET A 81 -0.88 -2.03 -9.83
C MET A 81 0.53 -1.68 -9.33
N TYR A 82 0.86 -1.97 -8.08
CA TYR A 82 2.23 -1.80 -7.60
C TYR A 82 3.20 -2.81 -8.20
N SER A 83 2.77 -4.02 -8.54
CA SER A 83 3.60 -4.96 -9.30
C SER A 83 3.85 -4.48 -10.73
N VAL A 84 2.87 -3.84 -11.39
CA VAL A 84 3.07 -3.17 -12.70
C VAL A 84 4.11 -2.06 -12.54
N ALA A 85 3.92 -1.19 -11.55
CA ALA A 85 4.83 -0.09 -11.28
C ALA A 85 6.25 -0.60 -10.98
N ALA A 86 6.40 -1.69 -10.21
CA ALA A 86 7.70 -2.26 -9.86
C ALA A 86 8.48 -2.86 -11.04
N GLN A 87 7.86 -3.05 -12.21
CA GLN A 87 8.61 -3.44 -13.41
C GLN A 87 9.48 -2.31 -13.95
N VAL A 88 9.02 -1.06 -13.81
CA VAL A 88 9.59 0.12 -14.49
C VAL A 88 10.05 1.21 -13.53
N LEU A 89 9.43 1.30 -12.35
CA LEU A 89 9.72 2.32 -11.35
C LEU A 89 10.69 1.82 -10.28
N PRO A 90 11.63 2.66 -9.84
CA PRO A 90 12.40 2.42 -8.64
C PRO A 90 11.50 2.24 -7.40
N ALA A 91 11.98 1.50 -6.41
CA ALA A 91 11.27 1.27 -5.16
C ALA A 91 10.95 2.59 -4.45
N GLY A 92 11.90 3.54 -4.47
CA GLY A 92 11.71 4.88 -3.91
C GLY A 92 10.55 5.66 -4.53
N TYR A 93 10.33 5.54 -5.84
CA TYR A 93 9.21 6.19 -6.51
C TYR A 93 7.89 5.62 -6.01
N SER A 94 7.74 4.29 -6.06
CA SER A 94 6.50 3.62 -5.62
C SER A 94 6.15 3.98 -4.17
N ALA A 95 7.15 4.08 -3.30
CA ALA A 95 6.97 4.48 -1.91
C ALA A 95 6.48 5.94 -1.76
N ILE A 96 7.05 6.88 -2.52
CA ILE A 96 6.63 8.29 -2.52
C ILE A 96 5.21 8.43 -3.09
N PHE A 97 4.91 7.75 -4.19
CA PHE A 97 3.56 7.75 -4.76
C PHE A 97 2.55 7.17 -3.77
N ASN A 98 2.90 6.14 -3.01
CA ASN A 98 1.98 5.58 -2.02
C ASN A 98 1.51 6.62 -0.97
N ALA A 99 2.35 7.61 -0.67
CA ALA A 99 1.98 8.69 0.26
C ALA A 99 0.89 9.61 -0.29
N THR A 100 0.52 9.54 -1.58
CA THR A 100 -0.61 10.31 -2.14
C THR A 100 -1.98 9.72 -1.81
N THR A 101 -2.04 8.58 -1.12
CA THR A 101 -3.31 7.93 -0.69
C THR A 101 -4.30 8.89 -0.02
N PRO A 102 -3.91 9.74 0.95
CA PRO A 102 -4.85 10.70 1.55
C PRO A 102 -5.37 11.75 0.56
N LEU A 103 -4.55 12.14 -0.42
CA LEU A 103 -4.93 13.10 -1.46
C LEU A 103 -6.00 12.50 -2.37
N MET A 104 -5.83 11.24 -2.77
CA MET A 104 -6.85 10.50 -3.52
C MET A 104 -8.11 10.31 -2.68
N GLY A 105 -7.98 10.04 -1.38
CA GLY A 105 -9.11 10.01 -0.46
C GLY A 105 -9.92 11.32 -0.46
N VAL A 106 -9.26 12.48 -0.46
CA VAL A 106 -9.94 13.79 -0.58
C VAL A 106 -10.70 13.91 -1.90
N LEU A 107 -10.07 13.55 -3.02
CA LEU A 107 -10.70 13.60 -4.33
C LEU A 107 -11.94 12.70 -4.41
N ILE A 108 -11.81 11.45 -3.97
CA ILE A 108 -12.92 10.50 -3.95
C ILE A 108 -14.02 10.94 -3.00
N GLY A 109 -13.67 11.48 -1.83
CA GLY A 109 -14.62 12.03 -0.87
C GLY A 109 -15.47 13.15 -1.48
N GLY A 110 -14.83 14.07 -2.19
CA GLY A 110 -15.52 15.17 -2.88
C GLY A 110 -16.39 14.71 -4.05
N LEU A 111 -15.89 13.78 -4.88
CA LEU A 111 -16.57 13.34 -6.10
C LEU A 111 -17.72 12.36 -5.84
N PHE A 112 -17.55 11.41 -4.92
CA PHE A 112 -18.47 10.27 -4.75
C PHE A 112 -19.22 10.26 -3.42
N PHE A 113 -18.72 10.97 -2.40
CA PHE A 113 -19.27 10.91 -1.03
C PHE A 113 -19.76 12.26 -0.51
N SER A 114 -19.87 13.28 -1.39
CA SER A 114 -20.36 14.61 -1.06
C SER A 114 -19.60 15.27 0.12
N GLU A 115 -18.33 14.93 0.31
CA GLU A 115 -17.51 15.60 1.30
C GLU A 115 -17.16 17.01 0.86
N ARG A 116 -17.26 17.98 1.78
CA ARG A 116 -16.89 19.37 1.48
C ARG A 116 -15.38 19.48 1.20
N LEU A 117 -15.06 19.92 -0.01
CA LEU A 117 -13.70 20.29 -0.42
C LEU A 117 -13.39 21.69 0.09
N THR A 118 -12.53 21.79 1.10
CA THR A 118 -12.03 23.09 1.59
C THR A 118 -10.92 23.59 0.67
N PRO A 119 -10.67 24.91 0.61
CA PRO A 119 -9.54 25.46 -0.16
C PRO A 119 -8.20 24.82 0.22
N SER A 120 -7.99 24.51 1.51
CA SER A 120 -6.79 23.79 2.00
C SER A 120 -6.67 22.38 1.40
N LYS A 121 -7.79 21.65 1.29
CA LYS A 121 -7.82 20.31 0.68
C LYS A 121 -7.52 20.38 -0.81
N VAL A 122 -8.08 21.35 -1.54
CA VAL A 122 -7.81 21.56 -2.97
C VAL A 122 -6.34 21.93 -3.19
N ALA A 123 -5.82 22.89 -2.43
CA ALA A 123 -4.41 23.29 -2.49
C ALA A 123 -3.48 22.11 -2.19
N GLY A 124 -3.81 21.29 -1.19
CA GLY A 124 -3.06 20.08 -0.88
C GLY A 124 -3.06 19.07 -2.03
N VAL A 125 -4.20 18.80 -2.66
CA VAL A 125 -4.25 17.91 -3.84
C VAL A 125 -3.40 18.46 -4.98
N CYS A 126 -3.52 19.75 -5.32
CA CYS A 126 -2.70 20.38 -6.36
C CYS A 126 -1.20 20.26 -6.04
N LEU A 127 -0.81 20.57 -4.80
CA LEU A 127 0.59 20.50 -4.36
C LEU A 127 1.15 19.08 -4.43
N GLY A 128 0.34 18.07 -4.09
CA GLY A 128 0.76 16.68 -4.16
C GLY A 128 0.89 16.16 -5.59
N LEU A 129 -0.02 16.55 -6.49
CA LEU A 129 0.11 16.27 -7.93
C LEU A 129 1.34 16.96 -8.54
N LEU A 130 1.66 18.18 -8.09
CA LEU A 130 2.92 18.84 -8.46
C LEU A 130 4.13 18.07 -7.94
N GLY A 131 4.11 17.59 -6.69
CA GLY A 131 5.18 16.76 -6.13
C GLY A 131 5.41 15.47 -6.92
N VAL A 132 4.33 14.81 -7.34
CA VAL A 132 4.38 13.66 -8.26
C VAL A 132 5.01 14.05 -9.60
N GLY A 133 4.59 15.17 -10.21
CA GLY A 133 5.14 15.64 -11.48
C GLY A 133 6.63 16.02 -11.41
N VAL A 134 7.08 16.59 -10.29
CA VAL A 134 8.50 16.89 -10.06
C VAL A 134 9.31 15.60 -9.96
N LEU A 135 8.81 14.60 -9.21
CA LEU A 135 9.50 13.33 -9.06
C LEU A 135 9.63 12.57 -10.38
N THR A 136 8.56 12.51 -11.18
CA THR A 136 8.59 11.80 -12.47
C THR A 136 9.45 12.49 -13.51
N ARG A 137 9.49 13.82 -13.53
CA ARG A 137 10.21 14.58 -14.56
C ARG A 137 11.69 14.82 -14.25
N ALA A 138 12.02 15.06 -12.98
CA ALA A 138 13.38 15.43 -12.57
C ALA A 138 14.12 14.29 -11.87
N GLY A 139 13.49 13.13 -11.70
CA GLY A 139 14.12 11.99 -11.08
C GLY A 139 15.08 11.23 -12.00
N PRO A 140 15.79 10.21 -11.48
CA PRO A 140 16.88 9.55 -12.18
C PRO A 140 16.44 8.69 -13.38
N VAL A 141 15.16 8.37 -13.49
CA VAL A 141 14.62 7.59 -14.60
C VAL A 141 14.13 8.52 -15.70
N ALA A 142 14.45 8.19 -16.95
CA ALA A 142 14.02 8.96 -18.11
C ALA A 142 12.49 9.08 -18.15
N PHE A 143 12.01 10.25 -18.54
CA PHE A 143 10.58 10.47 -18.71
C PHE A 143 10.12 9.88 -20.05
N ASP A 144 9.51 8.69 -19.99
CA ASP A 144 8.93 7.98 -21.12
C ASP A 144 7.51 7.46 -20.82
N LEU A 145 6.94 6.74 -21.79
CA LEU A 145 5.60 6.18 -21.66
C LEU A 145 5.52 5.09 -20.57
N GLU A 146 6.59 4.31 -20.37
CA GLU A 146 6.64 3.25 -19.37
C GLU A 146 6.63 3.82 -17.95
N LEU A 147 7.47 4.83 -17.70
CA LEU A 147 7.47 5.58 -16.44
C LEU A 147 6.08 6.17 -16.16
N LEU A 148 5.44 6.78 -17.16
CA LEU A 148 4.12 7.36 -17.02
C LEU A 148 3.07 6.29 -16.67
N MET A 149 3.12 5.13 -17.33
CA MET A 149 2.23 4.00 -17.02
C MET A 149 2.45 3.47 -15.59
N GLY A 150 3.70 3.34 -15.14
CA GLY A 150 4.02 2.96 -13.77
C GLY A 150 3.50 3.98 -12.74
N ALA A 151 3.68 5.27 -13.01
CA ALA A 151 3.18 6.36 -12.18
C ALA A 151 1.64 6.33 -12.08
N LEU A 152 0.95 6.16 -13.21
CA LEU A 152 -0.51 6.03 -13.26
C LEU A 152 -0.98 4.78 -12.51
N ALA A 153 -0.26 3.66 -12.59
CA ALA A 153 -0.58 2.46 -11.81
C ALA A 153 -0.50 2.73 -10.30
N CYS A 154 0.54 3.43 -9.81
CA CYS A 154 0.62 3.84 -8.41
C CYS A 154 -0.54 4.77 -8.01
N LEU A 155 -0.89 5.75 -8.85
CA LEU A 155 -2.02 6.65 -8.58
C LEU A 155 -3.36 5.90 -8.55
N LEU A 156 -3.54 4.90 -9.42
CA LEU A 156 -4.72 4.03 -9.40
C LEU A 156 -4.76 3.20 -8.11
N ALA A 157 -3.62 2.62 -7.68
CA ALA A 157 -3.52 1.89 -6.42
C ALA A 157 -3.91 2.77 -5.21
N THR A 158 -3.39 3.99 -5.14
CA THR A 158 -3.73 4.94 -4.06
C THR A 158 -5.19 5.42 -4.14
N THR A 159 -5.77 5.50 -5.33
CA THR A 159 -7.20 5.78 -5.54
C THR A 159 -8.07 4.64 -5.00
N CYS A 160 -7.68 3.39 -5.26
CA CYS A 160 -8.34 2.22 -4.71
C CYS A 160 -8.28 2.20 -3.17
N TYR A 161 -7.15 2.55 -2.56
CA TYR A 161 -7.05 2.72 -1.10
C TYR A 161 -7.99 3.82 -0.57
N GLY A 162 -8.08 4.95 -1.28
CA GLY A 162 -9.03 6.03 -0.98
C GLY A 162 -10.48 5.52 -0.96
N PHE A 163 -10.92 4.86 -2.03
CA PHE A 163 -12.24 4.23 -2.10
C PHE A 163 -12.47 3.21 -0.99
N ALA A 164 -11.50 2.32 -0.76
CA ALA A 164 -11.59 1.30 0.28
C ALA A 164 -11.81 1.90 1.67
N GLY A 165 -11.17 3.03 1.99
CA GLY A 165 -11.40 3.74 3.26
C GLY A 165 -12.87 4.15 3.45
N PHE A 166 -13.49 4.76 2.43
CA PHE A 166 -14.91 5.15 2.49
C PHE A 166 -15.85 3.94 2.55
N LEU A 167 -15.58 2.91 1.75
CA LEU A 167 -16.38 1.70 1.72
C LEU A 167 -16.27 0.92 3.02
N ALA A 168 -15.08 0.80 3.62
CA ALA A 168 -14.86 0.20 4.92
C ALA A 168 -15.70 0.91 5.99
N ARG A 169 -15.66 2.25 6.03
CA ARG A 169 -16.46 3.04 6.97
C ARG A 169 -17.95 2.79 6.81
N ARG A 170 -18.45 2.76 5.57
CA ARG A 170 -19.88 2.56 5.27
C ARG A 170 -20.35 1.14 5.53
N TRP A 171 -19.54 0.14 5.22
CA TRP A 171 -19.94 -1.26 5.21
C TRP A 171 -19.57 -2.02 6.48
N LEU A 172 -18.48 -1.63 7.15
CA LEU A 172 -17.99 -2.31 8.35
C LEU A 172 -18.31 -1.47 9.60
N ASP A 173 -17.79 -0.24 9.68
CA ASP A 173 -17.84 0.56 10.90
C ASP A 173 -19.25 1.00 11.26
N GLN A 174 -19.99 1.59 10.30
CA GLN A 174 -21.37 2.03 10.52
C GLN A 174 -22.37 0.89 10.78
N ARG A 175 -21.98 -0.36 10.51
CA ARG A 175 -22.82 -1.55 10.71
C ARG A 175 -22.41 -2.36 11.93
N GLY A 176 -21.92 -1.69 12.99
CA GLY A 176 -21.53 -2.34 14.25
C GLY A 176 -20.07 -2.74 14.36
N GLY A 177 -19.21 -2.33 13.41
CA GLY A 177 -17.78 -2.61 13.42
C GLY A 177 -17.41 -4.07 13.08
N LEU A 178 -16.15 -4.32 12.77
CA LEU A 178 -15.58 -5.66 12.64
C LEU A 178 -14.17 -5.61 13.22
N ASP A 179 -13.71 -6.70 13.86
CA ASP A 179 -12.33 -6.80 14.29
C ASP A 179 -11.40 -6.55 13.09
N SER A 180 -10.49 -5.57 13.24
CA SER A 180 -9.52 -5.20 12.21
C SER A 180 -8.65 -6.38 11.75
N ARG A 181 -8.44 -7.38 12.63
CA ARG A 181 -7.74 -8.63 12.33
C ARG A 181 -8.51 -9.46 11.31
N LEU A 182 -9.81 -9.66 11.53
CA LEU A 182 -10.69 -10.39 10.61
C LEU A 182 -10.87 -9.61 9.31
N SER A 183 -10.96 -8.28 9.38
CA SER A 183 -11.00 -7.42 8.21
C SER A 183 -9.76 -7.58 7.32
N ALA A 184 -8.55 -7.62 7.92
CA ALA A 184 -7.31 -7.84 7.18
C ALA A 184 -7.22 -9.26 6.59
N LEU A 185 -7.55 -10.30 7.36
CA LEU A 185 -7.57 -11.68 6.85
C LEU A 185 -8.55 -11.82 5.69
N GLY A 186 -9.80 -11.36 5.85
CA GLY A 186 -10.80 -11.40 4.79
C GLY A 186 -10.38 -10.57 3.58
N SER A 187 -9.66 -9.45 3.78
CA SER A 187 -9.16 -8.66 2.67
C SER A 187 -8.10 -9.41 1.85
N MET A 188 -7.15 -10.09 2.51
CA MET A 188 -6.14 -10.91 1.84
C MET A 188 -6.77 -12.13 1.15
N LEU A 189 -7.75 -12.78 1.78
CA LEU A 189 -8.50 -13.88 1.18
C LEU A 189 -9.28 -13.43 -0.06
N GLY A 190 -9.98 -12.30 0.02
CA GLY A 190 -10.74 -11.73 -1.10
C GLY A 190 -9.85 -11.35 -2.26
N ALA A 191 -8.70 -10.73 -1.98
CA ALA A 191 -7.69 -10.43 -2.99
C ALA A 191 -7.12 -11.71 -3.63
N THR A 192 -6.82 -12.73 -2.83
CA THR A 192 -6.30 -14.01 -3.32
C THR A 192 -7.29 -14.71 -4.25
N LEU A 193 -8.56 -14.81 -3.83
CA LEU A 193 -9.62 -15.43 -4.63
C LEU A 193 -9.87 -14.66 -5.93
N PHE A 194 -9.83 -13.33 -5.87
CA PHE A 194 -9.98 -12.49 -7.06
C PHE A 194 -8.81 -12.65 -8.04
N LEU A 195 -7.57 -12.68 -7.55
CA LEU A 195 -6.38 -12.79 -8.39
C LEU A 195 -6.13 -14.21 -8.92
N LEU A 196 -6.66 -15.25 -8.27
CA LEU A 196 -6.48 -16.64 -8.64
C LEU A 196 -6.78 -16.95 -10.12
N PRO A 197 -7.96 -16.58 -10.70
CA PRO A 197 -8.23 -16.84 -12.12
C PRO A 197 -7.26 -16.09 -13.06
N PHE A 198 -6.88 -14.86 -12.72
CA PHE A 198 -5.92 -14.09 -13.52
C PHE A 198 -4.52 -14.70 -13.45
N PHE A 199 -4.11 -15.17 -12.28
CA PHE A 199 -2.85 -15.89 -12.10
C PHE A 199 -2.86 -17.20 -12.89
N ALA A 200 -3.91 -18.02 -12.76
CA ALA A 200 -4.01 -19.28 -13.49
C ALA A 200 -3.96 -19.06 -15.01
N TYR A 201 -4.70 -18.07 -15.52
CA TYR A 201 -4.65 -17.69 -16.93
C TYR A 201 -3.25 -17.20 -17.34
N SER A 202 -2.65 -16.29 -16.59
CA SER A 202 -1.30 -15.77 -16.86
C SER A 202 -0.26 -16.88 -16.87
N ALA A 203 -0.30 -17.81 -15.91
CA ALA A 203 0.65 -18.91 -15.80
C ALA A 203 0.55 -19.90 -16.96
N ILE A 204 -0.63 -20.04 -17.58
CA ILE A 204 -0.85 -20.93 -18.72
C ILE A 204 -0.55 -20.22 -20.05
N SER A 205 -1.05 -18.99 -20.23
CA SER A 205 -0.96 -18.27 -21.50
C SER A 205 0.38 -17.57 -21.71
N GLN A 206 1.00 -17.07 -20.65
CA GLN A 206 2.27 -16.33 -20.69
C GLN A 206 3.12 -16.67 -19.45
N PRO A 207 3.59 -17.91 -19.31
CA PRO A 207 4.45 -18.30 -18.20
C PRO A 207 5.74 -17.48 -18.21
N PRO A 208 6.28 -17.09 -17.04
CA PRO A 208 7.59 -16.46 -16.98
C PRO A 208 8.67 -17.45 -17.44
N ALA A 209 9.77 -16.93 -17.99
CA ALA A 209 10.88 -17.75 -18.48
C ALA A 209 11.50 -18.63 -17.37
N SER A 210 11.45 -18.15 -16.13
CA SER A 210 11.73 -18.93 -14.93
C SER A 210 10.82 -18.47 -13.79
N TRP A 211 10.60 -19.32 -12.78
CA TRP A 211 9.89 -18.93 -11.55
C TRP A 211 10.82 -18.26 -10.53
N GLY A 212 11.94 -17.71 -11.00
CA GLY A 212 12.98 -17.12 -10.18
C GLY A 212 13.78 -18.13 -9.36
N GLY A 213 14.89 -17.66 -8.79
CA GLY A 213 15.71 -18.43 -7.87
C GLY A 213 15.25 -18.32 -6.40
N TRP A 214 16.04 -18.90 -5.50
CA TRP A 214 15.80 -18.85 -4.04
C TRP A 214 15.62 -17.41 -3.52
N GLN A 215 16.32 -16.43 -4.12
CA GLN A 215 16.23 -15.01 -3.77
C GLN A 215 14.84 -14.43 -4.02
N VAL A 216 14.19 -14.81 -5.13
CA VAL A 216 12.83 -14.36 -5.48
C VAL A 216 11.82 -14.93 -4.49
N TRP A 217 11.94 -16.21 -4.16
CA TRP A 217 11.06 -16.87 -3.18
C TRP A 217 11.24 -16.34 -1.77
N LEU A 218 12.47 -16.07 -1.32
CA LEU A 218 12.70 -15.39 -0.04
C LEU A 218 12.13 -13.97 -0.04
N SER A 219 12.25 -13.25 -1.15
CA SER A 219 11.65 -11.92 -1.30
C SER A 219 10.13 -11.98 -1.24
N LEU A 220 9.50 -12.98 -1.88
CA LEU A 220 8.06 -13.24 -1.80
C LEU A 220 7.61 -13.57 -0.37
N LEU A 221 8.36 -14.41 0.33
CA LEU A 221 8.09 -14.74 1.74
C LEU A 221 8.26 -13.49 2.62
N GLY A 222 9.29 -12.69 2.42
CA GLY A 222 9.49 -11.40 3.08
C GLY A 222 8.34 -10.43 2.82
N LEU A 223 7.88 -10.33 1.58
CA LEU A 223 6.79 -9.45 1.16
C LEU A 223 5.44 -9.87 1.74
N GLY A 224 5.12 -11.17 1.71
CA GLY A 224 3.85 -11.70 2.23
C GLY A 224 3.83 -11.85 3.75
N LEU A 225 4.83 -12.51 4.33
CA LEU A 225 4.85 -12.82 5.76
C LEU A 225 5.30 -11.63 6.60
N VAL A 226 6.42 -10.98 6.24
CA VAL A 226 6.98 -9.89 7.06
C VAL A 226 6.28 -8.57 6.76
N CYS A 227 6.26 -8.16 5.49
CA CYS A 227 5.74 -6.85 5.09
C CYS A 227 4.23 -6.74 5.16
N THR A 228 3.50 -7.86 5.18
CA THR A 228 2.04 -7.85 5.22
C THR A 228 1.52 -8.50 6.51
N ALA A 229 1.69 -9.81 6.69
CA ALA A 229 1.07 -10.51 7.82
C ALA A 229 1.58 -10.05 9.20
N PHE A 230 2.90 -10.04 9.40
CA PHE A 230 3.53 -9.56 10.65
C PHE A 230 3.34 -8.05 10.83
N ALA A 231 3.50 -7.27 9.77
CA ALA A 231 3.26 -5.83 9.80
C ALA A 231 1.84 -5.48 10.26
N TYR A 232 0.82 -6.25 9.86
CA TYR A 232 -0.54 -6.07 10.36
C TYR A 232 -0.66 -6.30 11.87
N ILE A 233 0.09 -7.25 12.47
CA ILE A 233 0.11 -7.44 13.93
C ILE A 233 0.60 -6.17 14.62
N LEU A 234 1.72 -5.60 14.13
CA LEU A 234 2.27 -4.36 14.67
C LEU A 234 1.27 -3.22 14.52
N TYR A 235 0.63 -3.12 13.35
CA TYR A 235 -0.38 -2.12 13.09
C TYR A 235 -1.60 -2.25 14.03
N PHE A 236 -2.10 -3.46 14.27
CA PHE A 236 -3.20 -3.68 15.22
C PHE A 236 -2.80 -3.31 16.65
N ARG A 237 -1.56 -3.60 17.06
CA ARG A 237 -1.04 -3.19 18.36
C ARG A 237 -0.93 -1.67 18.49
N LEU A 238 -0.51 -0.99 17.43
CA LEU A 238 -0.51 0.48 17.39
C LEU A 238 -1.94 1.02 17.45
N LEU A 239 -2.86 0.43 16.67
CA LEU A 239 -4.27 0.80 16.65
C LEU A 239 -4.91 0.75 18.05
N THR A 240 -4.60 -0.28 18.84
CA THR A 240 -5.11 -0.41 20.21
C THR A 240 -4.37 0.47 21.22
N SER A 241 -3.07 0.73 21.04
CA SER A 241 -2.25 1.45 22.04
C SER A 241 -2.28 2.98 21.90
N ILE A 242 -2.21 3.49 20.67
CA ILE A 242 -2.11 4.93 20.39
C ILE A 242 -3.30 5.48 19.58
N GLY A 243 -4.22 4.60 19.17
CA GLY A 243 -5.45 4.95 18.47
C GLY A 243 -5.28 5.14 16.95
N PRO A 244 -6.38 5.11 16.19
CA PRO A 244 -6.37 5.12 14.72
C PRO A 244 -5.68 6.33 14.11
N VAL A 245 -5.95 7.53 14.63
CA VAL A 245 -5.40 8.78 14.09
C VAL A 245 -3.87 8.79 14.15
N ARG A 246 -3.27 8.37 15.26
CA ARG A 246 -1.81 8.34 15.40
C ARG A 246 -1.20 7.18 14.63
N SER A 247 -1.83 6.01 14.60
CA SER A 247 -1.34 4.87 13.82
C SER A 247 -1.25 5.16 12.32
N MET A 248 -2.17 5.96 11.78
CA MET A 248 -2.13 6.39 10.37
C MET A 248 -0.90 7.25 10.03
N THR A 249 -0.20 7.81 11.03
CA THR A 249 1.02 8.59 10.77
C THR A 249 2.16 7.76 10.19
N VAL A 250 2.12 6.44 10.39
CA VAL A 250 3.10 5.52 9.81
C VAL A 250 3.17 5.64 8.29
N THR A 251 2.05 5.91 7.62
CA THR A 251 1.99 6.06 6.17
C THR A 251 2.85 7.21 5.66
N PHE A 252 3.08 8.25 6.49
CA PHE A 252 3.97 9.38 6.17
C PHE A 252 5.44 9.03 6.31
N MET A 253 5.75 7.97 7.04
CA MET A 253 7.11 7.55 7.33
C MET A 253 7.59 6.45 6.39
N ILE A 254 6.69 5.83 5.63
CA ILE A 254 7.00 4.81 4.61
C ILE A 254 7.96 5.35 3.52
N PRO A 255 7.75 6.54 2.90
CA PRO A 255 8.56 6.96 1.76
C PRO A 255 10.05 7.11 2.07
N PRO A 256 10.48 7.74 3.18
CA PRO A 256 11.90 7.77 3.55
C PRO A 256 12.54 6.38 3.62
N PHE A 257 11.85 5.40 4.21
CA PHE A 257 12.35 4.03 4.26
C PHE A 257 12.35 3.35 2.90
N GLY A 258 11.32 3.55 2.07
CA GLY A 258 11.30 2.99 0.72
C GLY A 258 12.46 3.49 -0.15
N VAL A 259 12.76 4.80 -0.07
CA VAL A 259 13.93 5.40 -0.74
C VAL A 259 15.24 4.87 -0.14
N LEU A 260 15.34 4.78 1.18
CA LEU A 260 16.52 4.26 1.88
C LEU A 260 16.82 2.81 1.47
N TRP A 261 15.80 1.95 1.42
CA TRP A 261 15.96 0.55 1.02
C TRP A 261 16.36 0.40 -0.44
N GLY A 262 15.76 1.18 -1.34
CA GLY A 262 16.16 1.20 -2.75
C GLY A 262 17.63 1.60 -2.91
N ALA A 263 18.07 2.66 -2.22
CA ALA A 263 19.44 3.14 -2.31
C ALA A 263 20.46 2.17 -1.70
N LEU A 264 20.16 1.54 -0.56
CA LEU A 264 21.10 0.67 0.15
C LEU A 264 21.19 -0.76 -0.39
N LEU A 265 20.10 -1.29 -0.95
CA LEU A 265 19.98 -2.71 -1.29
C LEU A 265 19.78 -2.99 -2.78
N LEU A 266 19.39 -1.99 -3.57
CA LEU A 266 19.23 -2.10 -5.02
C LEU A 266 20.15 -1.15 -5.79
N ASP A 267 21.05 -0.45 -5.10
CA ASP A 267 21.93 0.58 -5.66
C ASP A 267 21.15 1.65 -6.48
N GLU A 268 19.90 1.94 -6.08
CA GLU A 268 19.08 2.93 -6.78
C GLU A 268 19.65 4.36 -6.59
N PRO A 269 19.79 5.15 -7.66
CA PRO A 269 20.36 6.49 -7.56
C PRO A 269 19.47 7.45 -6.77
N LEU A 270 20.03 8.00 -5.70
CA LEU A 270 19.40 9.08 -4.94
C LEU A 270 19.50 10.39 -5.72
N SER A 271 18.35 10.94 -6.11
CA SER A 271 18.27 12.24 -6.78
C SER A 271 17.61 13.31 -5.91
N MET A 272 17.92 14.57 -6.18
CA MET A 272 17.26 15.71 -5.54
C MET A 272 15.75 15.75 -5.82
N ALA A 273 15.27 15.09 -6.88
CA ALA A 273 13.84 15.00 -7.16
C ALA A 273 13.10 14.12 -6.13
N HIS A 274 13.75 13.10 -5.55
CA HIS A 274 13.17 12.36 -4.41
C HIS A 274 12.93 13.29 -3.23
N LEU A 275 13.87 14.18 -2.95
CA LEU A 275 13.75 15.17 -1.88
C LEU A 275 12.67 16.20 -2.21
N TYR A 276 12.71 16.86 -3.37
CA TYR A 276 11.75 17.91 -3.73
C TYR A 276 10.33 17.35 -3.88
N GLY A 277 10.16 16.24 -4.61
CA GLY A 277 8.85 15.58 -4.76
C GLY A 277 8.31 15.09 -3.43
N GLY A 278 9.16 14.47 -2.60
CA GLY A 278 8.79 14.03 -1.25
C GLY A 278 8.38 15.18 -0.33
N VAL A 279 9.09 16.30 -0.34
CA VAL A 279 8.76 17.50 0.45
C VAL A 279 7.45 18.13 0.00
N LEU A 280 7.20 18.22 -1.32
CA LEU A 280 5.95 18.73 -1.85
C LEU A 280 4.77 17.85 -1.43
N ILE A 281 4.92 16.53 -1.51
CA ILE A 281 3.88 15.59 -1.05
C ILE A 281 3.70 15.67 0.47
N ALA A 282 4.76 15.80 1.26
CA ALA A 282 4.64 16.01 2.69
C ALA A 282 3.88 17.32 3.04
N GLY A 283 4.18 18.41 2.34
CA GLY A 283 3.47 19.68 2.47
C GLY A 283 1.99 19.58 2.06
N ALA A 284 1.71 18.87 0.97
CA ALA A 284 0.36 18.58 0.50
C ALA A 284 -0.46 17.83 1.55
N LEU A 285 0.13 16.81 2.16
CA LEU A 285 -0.49 16.02 3.21
C LEU A 285 -0.74 16.85 4.46
N TRP A 286 0.20 17.70 4.85
CA TRP A 286 0.00 18.62 5.96
C TRP A 286 -1.20 19.55 5.73
N LEU A 287 -1.37 20.09 4.51
CA LEU A 287 -2.52 20.93 4.16
C LEU A 287 -3.85 20.17 4.20
N VAL A 288 -3.85 18.91 3.78
CA VAL A 288 -5.05 18.06 3.76
C VAL A 288 -5.46 17.61 5.16
N LEU A 289 -4.49 17.26 6.00
CA LEU A 289 -4.71 16.66 7.32
C LEU A 289 -4.81 17.70 8.45
N ARG A 290 -4.53 18.97 8.16
CA ARG A 290 -4.62 20.04 9.16
C ARG A 290 -6.05 20.10 9.71
N PRO A 291 -6.25 19.98 11.03
CA PRO A 291 -7.57 20.17 11.61
C PRO A 291 -8.04 21.60 11.30
N LYS A 292 -9.33 21.75 10.92
CA LYS A 292 -9.93 23.08 10.77
C LYS A 292 -9.70 23.83 12.07
N LYS A 293 -9.07 25.01 12.00
CA LYS A 293 -9.20 25.99 13.09
C LYS A 293 -10.69 26.34 13.15
N LEU A 294 -11.31 25.99 14.28
CA LEU A 294 -12.66 26.43 14.65
C LEU A 294 -12.70 27.96 14.72
#